data_AF-A0A3S4GCV5-F1
#
_entry.id   AF-A0A3S4GCV5-F1
#
_cell.length_a   1.000
_cell.length_b   1.000
_cell.length_c   1.000
_cell.angle_alpha   90.00
_cell.angle_beta   90.00
_cell.angle_gamma   90.00
#
_symmetry.space_group_name_H-M   'P 1'
#
loop_
_entity.id
_entity.type
_entity.pdbx_description
1 polymer ?
#
loop_
_entity_poly.entity_id
_entity_poly.type
_entity_poly.pdbx_seq_one_letter_code
_entity_poly.pdbx_strand_id
1 'polypeptide(L)' 'MPASLYAAGLDEHRFQVCLSEMAHQALHDSCTPTNPRAVSLADLESMLRRAYHGGGNGNDPSSSLRTLRDDVQGEGIRRD' A
#
# COMPACT_ATOMS: atom_id res chain seq x y z
N MET A 1 -2.62 -12.21 -4.00
CA MET A 1 -1.72 -11.97 -2.85
C MET A 1 -2.47 -11.10 -1.84
N PRO A 2 -2.27 -11.28 -0.52
CA PRO A 2 -2.96 -10.49 0.51
C PRO A 2 -2.61 -9.00 0.39
N ALA A 3 -3.57 -8.13 0.72
CA ALA A 3 -3.42 -6.68 0.59
C ALA A 3 -2.57 -6.03 1.69
N SER A 4 -2.27 -6.76 2.76
CA SER A 4 -1.51 -6.29 3.92
C SER A 4 -0.89 -7.44 4.71
N LEU A 5 0.06 -7.13 5.60
CA LEU A 5 0.63 -8.14 6.50
C LEU A 5 -0.41 -8.62 7.53
N TYR A 6 -1.30 -7.72 7.99
CA TYR A 6 -2.43 -8.11 8.83
C TYR A 6 -3.37 -9.08 8.11
N ALA A 7 -3.71 -8.81 6.84
CA ALA A 7 -4.55 -9.70 6.02
C ALA A 7 -3.86 -11.03 5.69
N ALA A 8 -2.53 -11.10 5.78
CA ALA A 8 -1.77 -12.33 5.68
C ALA A 8 -1.82 -13.18 6.98
N GLY A 9 -2.45 -12.67 8.05
CA GLY A 9 -2.57 -13.35 9.34
C GLY A 9 -1.37 -13.15 10.27
N LEU A 10 -0.55 -12.13 10.03
CA LEU A 10 0.58 -11.81 10.89
C LEU A 10 0.10 -11.14 12.19
N ASP A 11 0.59 -11.60 13.33
CA ASP A 11 0.18 -11.10 14.65
C ASP A 11 0.71 -9.68 14.91
N GLU A 12 -0.16 -8.79 15.40
CA GLU A 12 0.17 -7.38 15.59
C GLU A 12 1.20 -7.17 16.68
N HIS A 13 1.05 -7.88 17.80
CA HIS A 13 1.97 -7.71 18.92
C HIS A 13 3.37 -8.19 18.54
N ARG A 14 3.48 -9.35 17.87
CA ARG A 14 4.74 -9.85 17.30
C ARG A 14 5.34 -8.87 16.30
N PHE A 15 4.52 -8.32 15.40
CA PHE A 15 4.97 -7.32 14.44
C PHE A 15 5.56 -6.09 15.13
N GLN A 16 4.84 -5.51 16.09
CA GLN A 16 5.29 -4.29 16.79
C GLN A 16 6.59 -4.52 17.57
N VAL A 17 6.73 -5.67 18.22
CA VAL A 17 7.96 -6.02 18.96
C VAL A 17 9.16 -6.18 18.01
N CYS A 18 8.97 -6.77 16.83
CA CYS A 18 10.04 -6.98 15.86
C CYS A 18 10.27 -5.78 14.93
N LEU A 19 9.37 -4.79 14.90
CA LEU A 19 9.38 -3.68 13.93
C LEU A 19 10.71 -2.93 13.90
N SER A 20 11.24 -2.58 15.07
CA SER A 20 12.48 -1.81 15.18
C SER A 20 13.69 -2.62 14.71
N GLU A 21 13.73 -3.91 15.02
CA GLU A 21 14.78 -4.82 14.55
C GLU A 21 14.74 -4.95 13.03
N MET A 22 13.55 -5.25 12.48
CA MET A 22 13.34 -5.32 11.03
C MET A 22 13.77 -4.02 10.31
N ALA A 23 13.47 -2.87 10.89
CA ALA A 23 13.84 -1.58 10.31
C ALA A 23 15.37 -1.34 10.37
N HIS A 24 16.04 -1.75 11.46
CA HIS A 24 17.51 -1.71 11.52
C HIS A 24 18.14 -2.64 10.49
N GLN A 25 17.64 -3.87 10.38
CA GLN A 25 18.16 -4.84 9.42
C GLN A 25 17.98 -4.34 7.98
N ALA A 26 16.84 -3.70 7.68
CA ALA A 26 16.60 -3.06 6.40
C ALA A 26 17.58 -1.89 6.15
N LEU A 27 17.87 -1.07 7.17
CA LEU A 27 18.83 0.04 7.03
C LEU A 27 20.26 -0.44 6.71
N HIS A 28 20.66 -1.57 7.29
CA HIS A 28 21.98 -2.19 7.07
C HIS A 28 22.03 -3.10 5.83
N ASP A 29 20.91 -3.27 5.13
CA ASP A 29 20.88 -4.07 3.92
C ASP A 29 21.73 -3.41 2.81
N SER A 30 22.45 -4.23 2.05
CA SER A 30 23.32 -3.76 0.97
C SER A 30 22.55 -3.08 -0.17
N CYS A 31 21.22 -3.26 -0.23
CA CYS A 31 20.36 -2.59 -1.21
C CYS A 31 19.99 -1.16 -0.78
N THR A 32 20.00 -0.84 0.52
CA THR A 32 19.65 0.49 1.04
C THR A 32 20.51 1.65 0.53
N PRO A 33 21.86 1.53 0.40
CA PRO A 33 22.66 2.60 -0.21
C PRO A 33 22.40 2.80 -1.71
N THR A 34 21.78 1.83 -2.38
CA THR A 34 21.37 1.96 -3.80
C THR A 34 19.97 2.58 -3.95
N ASN A 35 19.25 2.79 -2.85
CA ASN A 35 17.93 3.42 -2.88
C ASN A 35 18.10 4.91 -3.23
N PRO A 36 17.44 5.42 -4.29
CA PRO A 36 17.54 6.82 -4.69
C PRO A 36 17.01 7.80 -3.63
N ARG A 37 16.25 7.29 -2.64
CA ARG A 37 15.84 8.06 -1.46
C ARG A 37 16.65 7.58 -0.26
N ALA A 38 17.39 8.51 0.35
CA ALA A 38 17.96 8.30 1.67
C ALA A 38 16.81 8.14 2.67
N VAL A 39 16.74 6.98 3.31
CA VAL A 39 15.71 6.64 4.29
C VAL A 39 16.35 6.55 5.67
N SER A 40 15.65 7.05 6.69
CA SER A 40 16.04 6.90 8.08
C SER A 40 15.33 5.69 8.69
N LEU A 41 15.78 5.26 9.86
CA LEU A 41 15.11 4.19 10.62
C LEU A 41 13.62 4.49 10.85
N ALA A 42 13.30 5.72 11.26
CA ALA A 42 11.93 6.14 11.52
C ALA A 42 11.05 6.13 10.25
N ASP A 43 11.64 6.39 9.07
CA ASP A 43 10.93 6.31 7.80
C ASP A 43 10.58 4.86 7.45
N LEU A 44 11.54 3.94 7.65
CA LEU A 44 11.34 2.50 7.48
C LEU A 44 10.28 1.94 8.43
N GLU A 45 10.33 2.29 9.72
CA GLU A 45 9.30 1.89 10.70
C GLU A 45 7.91 2.41 10.29
N SER A 46 7.83 3.67 9.86
CA SER A 46 6.57 4.27 9.41
C SER A 46 6.04 3.62 8.14
N MET A 47 6.92 3.25 7.20
CA MET A 47 6.56 2.52 5.99
C MET A 47 6.06 1.11 6.31
N LEU A 48 6.76 0.38 7.18
CA LEU A 48 6.38 -0.97 7.61
C LEU A 48 5.02 -0.97 8.32
N ARG A 49 4.75 0.02 9.20
CA ARG A 49 3.43 0.17 9.84
C ARG A 49 2.30 0.39 8.83
N ARG A 50 2.55 1.20 7.78
CA ARG A 50 1.57 1.42 6.70
C ARG A 50 1.30 0.13 5.91
N ALA A 51 2.35 -0.62 5.58
CA ALA A 51 2.23 -1.92 4.91
C ALA A 51 1.49 -2.96 5.76
N TYR A 52 1.64 -2.89 7.09
CA TYR A 52 0.96 -3.80 8.01
C TYR A 52 -0.56 -3.67 7.97
N HIS A 53 -1.10 -2.45 8.00
CA HIS A 53 -2.55 -2.21 7.96
C HIS A 53 -3.14 -2.22 6.54
N GLY A 54 -2.32 -2.27 5.48
CA GLY A 54 -2.80 -2.29 4.10
C GLY A 54 -3.02 -0.90 3.50
N GLY A 55 -2.37 0.12 4.06
CA GLY A 55 -2.27 1.44 3.47
C GLY A 55 -1.23 1.45 2.36
N GLY A 56 -1.48 0.71 1.27
CA GLY A 56 -0.79 0.97 0.02
C GLY A 56 -0.93 2.46 -0.29
N ASN A 57 0.12 3.11 -0.76
CA ASN A 57 0.08 4.50 -1.20
C ASN A 57 -0.98 4.66 -2.31
N GLY A 58 -2.23 4.85 -1.92
CA GLY A 58 -3.26 5.46 -2.71
C GLY A 58 -3.02 6.97 -2.72
N ASN A 59 -1.95 7.41 -3.36
CA ASN A 59 -2.10 8.63 -4.15
C ASN A 59 -2.74 8.22 -5.48
N ASP A 60 -3.98 7.74 -5.37
CA ASP A 60 -4.93 7.71 -6.46
C ASP A 60 -6.30 8.06 -5.89
N PRO A 61 -6.68 9.35 -5.86
CA PRO A 61 -8.07 9.74 -5.65
C PRO A 61 -8.99 9.33 -6.83
N SER A 62 -8.54 8.57 -7.84
CA SER A 62 -9.34 8.18 -9.01
C SER A 62 -9.97 6.78 -8.95
N SER A 63 -9.59 5.89 -8.02
CA SER A 63 -10.23 4.56 -7.92
C SER A 63 -11.60 4.57 -7.21
N SER A 64 -12.02 5.70 -6.63
CA SER A 64 -13.38 5.87 -6.10
C SER A 64 -14.36 6.54 -7.07
N LEU A 65 -13.97 6.80 -8.34
CA LEU A 65 -14.81 7.53 -9.31
C LEU A 65 -14.86 6.89 -10.72
N ARG A 66 -14.88 5.56 -10.79
CA ARG A 66 -15.31 4.74 -11.94
C ARG A 66 -16.08 3.54 -11.36
N THR A 67 -17.38 3.32 -11.50
CA THR A 67 -18.37 3.73 -12.49
C THR A 67 -19.75 3.56 -11.84
N LEU A 68 -20.35 4.65 -11.34
CA LEU A 68 -21.78 4.72 -11.03
C LEU A 68 -22.41 5.87 -11.84
N ARG A 69 -22.19 5.87 -13.15
CA ARG A 69 -22.90 6.71 -14.14
C ARG A 69 -22.48 6.31 -15.56
N ASP A 70 -23.01 5.22 -16.12
CA ASP A 70 -23.01 5.00 -17.59
C ASP A 70 -24.02 3.92 -18.03
N ASP A 71 -25.24 3.91 -17.47
CA ASP A 71 -26.37 3.13 -18.02
C ASP A 71 -27.66 3.98 -18.15
N VAL A 72 -27.48 5.30 -18.31
CA VAL A 72 -28.56 6.20 -18.76
C VAL A 72 -27.98 7.04 -19.89
N GLN A 73 -27.94 6.46 -21.09
CA GLN A 73 -28.23 7.12 -22.38
C GLN A 73 -27.79 6.22 -23.55
N GLY A 74 -28.78 5.62 -24.22
CA GLY A 74 -28.53 4.87 -25.45
C GLY A 74 -29.76 4.29 -26.15
N GLU A 75 -30.97 4.74 -25.84
CA GLU A 75 -32.14 4.48 -26.70
C GLU A 75 -32.25 5.63 -27.71
N GLY A 76 -31.99 5.31 -28.97
CA GLY A 76 -32.28 6.21 -30.08
C GLY A 76 -31.31 6.06 -31.25
N ILE A 77 -31.51 5.01 -32.07
CA ILE A 77 -31.62 5.10 -33.54
C ILE A 77 -31.82 3.69 -34.13
N ARG A 78 -33.08 3.29 -34.37
CA ARG A 78 -33.40 2.32 -35.42
C ARG A 78 -34.13 3.05 -36.54
N ARG A 79 -33.59 2.85 -37.73
CA ARG A 79 -34.03 3.30 -39.05
C ARG A 79 -35.45 2.81 -39.34
N ASP A 80 -36.24 3.65 -39.97
CA ASP A 80 -37.13 3.28 -41.09
C ASP A 80 -36.92 4.33 -42.20
#